data_AF-X6MYT4-F1
#
_entry.id   AF-X6MYT4-F1
#
_cell.length_a   1.000
_cell.length_b   1.000
_cell.length_c   1.000
_cell.angle_alpha   90.00
_cell.angle_beta   90.00
_cell.angle_gamma   90.00
#
_symmetry.space_group_name_H-M   'P 1'
#
loop_
_entity.id
_entity.type
_entity.pdbx_description
1 polymer ?
#
loop_
_entity_poly.entity_id
_entity_poly.type
_entity_poly.pdbx_seq_one_letter_code
_entity_poly.pdbx_strand_id
1 'polypeptide(L)'
;MCIHYCCSFQQFGNILKLIKLHFLVLTAAPKPHASLLMTCQHQLIYNKKRSNKIQINEQIWRIVTTFLYFGKFSFAWIFQMFLLVRYTSMLETEVLDPSPRGTAELVYLILFCAVGLLFFAWILGGTLPFLGPALTFSLLYIWSRKNPYRQVNLYGFELKAWHLPFVLTAFGMLLGGSPVLDICGILIGHIYHYFDDIVPRVYGKRYIGCPQWLYNIFDTRTDVRRQNWRGGEAHRLN
;
A
#
# COMPACT_ATOMS: atom_id res chain seq x y z
N MET A 1 1.29 -12.70 24.17
CA MET A 1 1.60 -13.10 22.78
C MET A 1 0.37 -13.19 21.86
N CYS A 2 -0.82 -13.66 22.32
CA CYS A 2 -2.04 -13.72 21.48
C CYS A 2 -2.67 -12.37 21.08
N ILE A 3 -2.33 -11.28 21.78
CA ILE A 3 -2.96 -9.96 21.57
C ILE A 3 -2.37 -9.22 20.35
N HIS A 4 -1.11 -9.51 19.98
CA HIS A 4 -0.45 -8.93 18.80
C HIS A 4 -1.04 -9.46 17.48
N TYR A 5 -1.42 -10.73 17.43
CA TYR A 5 -2.12 -11.31 16.27
C TYR A 5 -3.55 -10.77 16.12
N CYS A 6 -4.20 -10.40 17.22
CA CYS A 6 -5.58 -9.91 17.23
C CYS A 6 -5.71 -8.52 16.58
N CYS A 7 -4.71 -7.64 16.71
CA CYS A 7 -4.73 -6.31 16.07
C CYS A 7 -4.54 -6.42 14.54
N SER A 8 -3.61 -7.27 14.10
CA SER A 8 -3.43 -7.61 12.67
C SER A 8 -4.69 -8.29 12.08
N PHE A 9 -5.40 -9.10 12.87
CA PHE A 9 -6.67 -9.73 12.46
C PHE A 9 -7.86 -8.76 12.44
N GLN A 10 -7.88 -7.74 13.31
CA GLN A 10 -8.89 -6.66 13.28
C GLN A 10 -8.70 -5.75 12.05
N GLN A 11 -7.45 -5.51 11.64
CA GLN A 11 -7.09 -4.83 10.38
C GLN A 11 -7.39 -5.70 9.16
N PHE A 12 -7.15 -7.02 9.25
CA PHE A 12 -7.62 -8.01 8.27
C PHE A 12 -9.15 -7.95 8.14
N GLY A 13 -9.90 -7.78 9.23
CA GLY A 13 -11.36 -7.58 9.19
C GLY A 13 -11.80 -6.28 8.52
N ASN A 14 -11.02 -5.19 8.61
CA ASN A 14 -11.32 -3.92 7.93
C ASN A 14 -10.88 -3.93 6.45
N ILE A 15 -9.79 -4.61 6.13
CA ILE A 15 -9.38 -4.92 4.75
C ILE A 15 -10.36 -5.92 4.12
N LEU A 16 -10.88 -6.90 4.87
CA LEU A 16 -11.95 -7.81 4.43
C LEU A 16 -13.29 -7.08 4.27
N LYS A 17 -13.54 -6.00 5.02
CA LYS A 17 -14.66 -5.06 4.78
C LYS A 17 -14.44 -4.23 3.52
N LEU A 18 -13.20 -3.80 3.22
CA LEU A 18 -12.84 -3.15 1.95
C LEU A 18 -12.88 -4.12 0.77
N ILE A 19 -12.53 -5.40 0.97
CA ILE A 19 -12.67 -6.48 -0.01
C ILE A 19 -14.15 -6.83 -0.16
N LYS A 20 -14.95 -6.87 0.91
CA LYS A 20 -16.42 -6.99 0.83
C LYS A 20 -17.04 -5.79 0.16
N LEU A 21 -16.52 -4.57 0.33
CA LEU A 21 -16.95 -3.38 -0.39
C LEU A 21 -16.55 -3.46 -1.87
N HIS A 22 -15.35 -3.96 -2.17
CA HIS A 22 -14.86 -4.22 -3.52
C HIS A 22 -15.72 -5.29 -4.22
N PHE A 23 -16.05 -6.38 -3.52
CA PHE A 23 -16.96 -7.43 -3.99
C PHE A 23 -18.41 -6.93 -4.10
N LEU A 24 -18.91 -6.13 -3.16
CA LEU A 24 -20.27 -5.55 -3.19
C LEU A 24 -20.43 -4.58 -4.36
N VAL A 25 -19.42 -3.74 -4.62
CA VAL A 25 -19.35 -2.82 -5.77
C VAL A 25 -19.22 -3.61 -7.09
N LEU A 26 -18.51 -4.73 -7.10
CA LEU A 26 -18.42 -5.63 -8.27
C LEU A 26 -19.69 -6.46 -8.50
N THR A 27 -20.45 -6.83 -7.46
CA THR A 27 -21.69 -7.63 -7.57
C THR A 27 -22.95 -6.81 -7.77
N ALA A 28 -22.94 -5.53 -7.38
CA ALA A 28 -24.06 -4.61 -7.60
C ALA A 28 -24.11 -4.02 -9.03
N ALA A 29 -23.06 -4.24 -9.85
CA ALA A 29 -23.05 -3.86 -11.25
C ALA A 29 -23.50 -5.04 -12.14
N PRO A 30 -24.54 -4.87 -12.99
CA PRO A 30 -24.99 -5.93 -13.90
C PRO A 30 -23.87 -6.38 -14.84
N LYS A 31 -23.75 -7.70 -14.99
CA LYS A 31 -22.55 -8.45 -15.37
C LYS A 31 -22.00 -8.30 -16.81
N PRO A 32 -22.60 -7.61 -17.79
CA PRO A 32 -21.88 -7.30 -19.04
C PRO A 32 -21.15 -5.94 -19.02
N HIS A 33 -21.36 -5.08 -18.01
CA HIS A 33 -20.84 -3.70 -18.02
C HIS A 33 -19.67 -3.40 -17.07
N ALA A 34 -19.34 -4.28 -16.12
CA ALA A 34 -18.26 -4.03 -15.16
C ALA A 34 -16.87 -3.99 -15.82
N SER A 35 -16.64 -4.83 -16.84
CA SER A 35 -15.47 -4.76 -17.72
C SER A 35 -15.47 -3.48 -18.57
N LEU A 36 -16.63 -3.10 -19.11
CA LEU A 36 -16.80 -1.89 -19.93
C LEU A 36 -16.59 -0.58 -19.13
N LEU A 37 -17.04 -0.50 -17.88
CA LEU A 37 -16.87 0.68 -17.02
C LEU A 37 -15.41 0.87 -16.56
N MET A 38 -14.68 -0.22 -16.32
CA MET A 38 -13.24 -0.15 -16.03
C MET A 38 -12.39 0.10 -17.28
N THR A 39 -12.74 -0.45 -18.45
CA THR A 39 -12.11 -0.01 -19.71
C THR A 39 -12.50 1.42 -20.08
N CYS A 40 -13.65 1.92 -19.63
CA CYS A 40 -14.08 3.32 -19.81
C CYS A 40 -13.30 4.30 -18.92
N GLN A 41 -12.81 3.88 -17.74
CA GLN A 41 -11.81 4.65 -16.97
C GLN A 41 -10.54 4.91 -17.79
N HIS A 42 -10.17 3.98 -18.67
CA HIS A 42 -9.00 4.07 -19.55
C HIS A 42 -9.17 5.10 -20.68
N GLN A 43 -10.39 5.30 -21.17
CA GLN A 43 -10.68 6.17 -22.33
C GLN A 43 -10.72 7.67 -21.98
N LEU A 44 -10.90 8.05 -20.71
CA LEU A 44 -11.04 9.45 -20.30
C LEU A 44 -9.70 10.18 -20.06
N ILE A 45 -8.64 9.47 -19.65
CA ILE A 45 -7.28 10.06 -19.62
C ILE A 45 -6.74 10.23 -21.05
N TYR A 46 -7.12 9.32 -21.96
CA TYR A 46 -6.65 9.31 -23.35
C TYR A 46 -7.37 10.33 -24.25
N ASN A 47 -8.66 10.64 -24.01
CA ASN A 47 -9.39 11.61 -24.82
C ASN A 47 -9.10 13.06 -24.38
N LYS A 48 -7.87 13.52 -24.64
CA LYS A 48 -7.41 14.90 -24.41
C LYS A 48 -8.22 15.97 -25.18
N LYS A 49 -9.16 15.59 -26.06
CA LYS A 49 -9.80 16.51 -27.02
C LYS A 49 -11.26 16.85 -26.73
N ARG A 50 -11.90 16.32 -25.67
CA ARG A 50 -13.33 16.58 -25.44
C ARG A 50 -13.79 16.61 -23.97
N SER A 51 -13.18 17.46 -23.15
CA SER A 51 -13.86 17.91 -21.91
C SER A 51 -13.22 19.19 -21.35
N ASN A 52 -13.38 20.31 -22.07
CA ASN A 52 -13.24 21.62 -21.45
C ASN A 52 -14.57 21.92 -20.75
N LYS A 53 -14.55 22.00 -19.42
CA LYS A 53 -15.69 22.20 -18.50
C LYS A 53 -16.61 20.98 -18.41
N ILE A 54 -16.45 20.14 -17.39
CA ILE A 54 -17.49 19.44 -16.59
C ILE A 54 -16.75 18.46 -15.64
N GLN A 55 -17.04 18.56 -14.33
CA GLN A 55 -16.79 17.56 -13.27
C GLN A 55 -15.36 17.27 -12.78
N ILE A 56 -14.69 18.24 -12.17
CA ILE A 56 -13.52 17.96 -11.30
C ILE A 56 -13.98 17.52 -9.88
N ASN A 57 -15.19 17.89 -9.45
CA ASN A 57 -15.65 17.71 -8.06
C ASN A 57 -16.26 16.33 -7.74
N GLU A 58 -16.50 15.48 -8.74
CA GLU A 58 -17.19 14.20 -8.57
C GLU A 58 -16.39 13.04 -9.16
N GLN A 59 -15.06 13.01 -9.10
CA GLN A 59 -14.28 11.85 -9.60
C GLN A 59 -13.10 11.45 -8.71
N ILE A 60 -13.04 11.91 -7.45
CA ILE A 60 -11.96 11.57 -6.50
C ILE A 60 -11.87 10.05 -6.28
N TRP A 61 -13.00 9.35 -6.26
CA TRP A 61 -13.04 7.89 -6.11
C TRP A 61 -12.34 7.14 -7.24
N ARG A 62 -12.17 7.74 -8.42
CA ARG A 62 -11.44 7.10 -9.54
C ARG A 62 -9.96 6.95 -9.22
N ILE A 63 -9.36 7.91 -8.53
CA ILE A 63 -7.96 7.84 -8.09
C ILE A 63 -7.80 6.75 -7.03
N VAL A 64 -8.75 6.65 -6.10
CA VAL A 64 -8.68 5.64 -5.04
C VAL A 64 -8.87 4.22 -5.60
N THR A 65 -9.75 4.06 -6.58
CA THR A 65 -10.05 2.73 -7.18
C THR A 65 -8.92 2.18 -8.06
N THR A 66 -8.05 3.01 -8.64
CA THR A 66 -6.90 2.51 -9.43
C THR A 66 -5.84 1.79 -8.58
N PHE A 67 -5.74 2.12 -7.29
CA PHE A 67 -4.84 1.44 -6.34
C PHE A 67 -5.44 0.17 -5.75
N LEU A 68 -6.77 0.08 -5.67
CA LEU A 68 -7.48 -1.06 -5.10
C LEU A 68 -7.73 -2.17 -6.13
N TYR A 69 -7.53 -1.89 -7.42
CA TYR A 69 -7.75 -2.86 -8.48
C TYR A 69 -6.44 -3.55 -8.92
N PHE A 70 -6.45 -4.88 -8.91
CA PHE A 70 -5.28 -5.73 -9.17
C PHE A 70 -5.46 -6.61 -10.42
N GLY A 71 -6.46 -6.35 -11.25
CA GLY A 71 -6.76 -7.14 -12.44
C GLY A 71 -7.86 -8.18 -12.24
N LYS A 72 -7.94 -9.11 -13.20
CA LYS A 72 -8.89 -10.22 -13.19
C LYS A 72 -8.51 -11.24 -12.11
N PHE A 73 -9.53 -11.86 -11.51
CA PHE A 73 -9.33 -12.95 -10.55
C PHE A 73 -8.53 -14.10 -11.21
N SER A 74 -7.34 -14.36 -10.68
CA SER A 74 -6.37 -15.34 -11.17
C SER A 74 -5.40 -15.72 -10.05
N PHE A 75 -4.57 -16.74 -10.25
CA PHE A 75 -3.50 -17.08 -9.29
C PHE A 75 -2.55 -15.89 -9.04
N ALA A 76 -2.20 -15.14 -10.09
CA ALA A 76 -1.38 -13.94 -9.97
C ALA A 76 -2.06 -12.86 -9.11
N TRP A 77 -3.38 -12.69 -9.22
CA TRP A 77 -4.13 -11.77 -8.36
C TRP A 77 -4.08 -12.18 -6.88
N ILE A 78 -4.24 -13.48 -6.58
CA ILE A 78 -4.15 -14.01 -5.20
C ILE A 78 -2.76 -13.75 -4.63
N PHE A 79 -1.72 -14.01 -5.44
CA PHE A 79 -0.34 -13.78 -5.04
C PHE A 79 -0.08 -12.29 -4.74
N GLN A 80 -0.53 -11.39 -5.60
CA GLN A 80 -0.38 -9.94 -5.39
C GLN A 80 -1.14 -9.44 -4.16
N MET A 81 -2.33 -9.95 -3.89
CA MET A 81 -3.08 -9.69 -2.66
C MET A 81 -2.35 -10.19 -1.41
N PHE A 82 -1.81 -11.40 -1.48
CA PHE A 82 -1.03 -11.97 -0.39
C PHE A 82 0.20 -11.11 -0.09
N LEU A 83 0.97 -10.73 -1.11
CA LEU A 83 2.14 -9.87 -0.94
C LEU A 83 1.75 -8.52 -0.33
N LEU A 84 0.68 -7.88 -0.82
CA LEU A 84 0.21 -6.61 -0.29
C LEU A 84 -0.04 -6.70 1.22
N VAL A 85 -0.92 -7.62 1.64
CA VAL A 85 -1.29 -7.78 3.05
C VAL A 85 -0.08 -8.13 3.90
N ARG A 86 0.76 -9.07 3.42
CA ARG A 86 1.94 -9.53 4.16
C ARG A 86 2.90 -8.39 4.44
N TYR A 87 3.26 -7.61 3.43
CA TYR A 87 4.25 -6.55 3.57
C TYR A 87 3.69 -5.29 4.21
N THR A 88 2.40 -4.96 4.05
CA THR A 88 1.77 -3.88 4.84
C THR A 88 1.82 -4.21 6.33
N SER A 89 1.49 -5.44 6.71
CA SER A 89 1.55 -5.87 8.10
C SER A 89 2.98 -5.87 8.63
N MET A 90 3.96 -6.37 7.86
CA MET A 90 5.36 -6.35 8.28
C MET A 90 5.93 -4.93 8.43
N LEU A 91 5.55 -4.00 7.55
CA LEU A 91 5.94 -2.60 7.69
C LEU A 91 5.40 -2.02 9.00
N GLU A 92 4.13 -2.26 9.30
CA GLU A 92 3.50 -1.78 10.54
C GLU A 92 4.19 -2.36 11.79
N THR A 93 4.38 -3.68 11.84
CA THR A 93 4.85 -4.38 13.06
C THR A 93 6.37 -4.41 13.24
N GLU A 94 7.16 -4.31 12.16
CA GLU A 94 8.61 -4.48 12.24
C GLU A 94 9.37 -3.17 12.05
N VAL A 95 8.83 -2.26 11.23
CA VAL A 95 9.51 -1.00 10.89
C VAL A 95 8.92 0.17 11.67
N LEU A 96 7.59 0.22 11.82
CA LEU A 96 6.86 1.37 12.33
C LEU A 96 6.37 1.20 13.79
N ASP A 97 6.39 -0.03 14.31
CA ASP A 97 5.98 -0.42 15.67
C ASP A 97 6.81 0.13 16.84
N PRO A 98 8.05 0.65 16.69
CA PRO A 98 8.75 1.29 17.80
C PRO A 98 8.04 2.52 18.37
N SER A 99 7.00 3.03 17.70
CA SER A 99 6.28 4.25 18.07
C SER A 99 4.77 3.99 18.21
N PRO A 100 4.08 4.62 19.19
CA PRO A 100 2.60 4.67 19.27
C PRO A 100 1.91 5.13 17.98
N ARG A 101 2.69 5.71 17.06
CA ARG A 101 2.28 6.40 15.85
C ARG A 101 2.45 5.59 14.57
N GLY A 102 2.82 4.31 14.67
CA GLY A 102 3.21 3.48 13.52
C GLY A 102 2.16 3.40 12.40
N THR A 103 0.87 3.34 12.74
CA THR A 103 -0.22 3.33 11.74
C THR A 103 -0.32 4.64 10.97
N ALA A 104 -0.08 5.79 11.61
CA ALA A 104 -0.10 7.09 10.92
C ALA A 104 1.04 7.20 9.90
N GLU A 105 2.22 6.70 10.26
CA GLU A 105 3.38 6.67 9.37
C GLU A 105 3.19 5.71 8.20
N LEU A 106 2.51 4.58 8.41
CA LEU A 106 2.13 3.65 7.33
C LEU A 106 1.18 4.33 6.34
N VAL A 107 0.15 5.02 6.85
CA VAL A 107 -0.81 5.74 6.00
C VAL A 107 -0.10 6.81 5.18
N TYR A 108 0.80 7.58 5.80
CA TYR A 108 1.62 8.58 5.11
C TYR A 108 2.51 7.94 4.03
N LEU A 109 3.14 6.81 4.33
CA LEU A 109 3.95 6.06 3.38
C LEU A 109 3.12 5.61 2.15
N ILE A 110 1.93 5.05 2.38
CA ILE A 110 1.02 4.63 1.31
C ILE A 110 0.59 5.84 0.47
N LEU A 111 0.27 6.97 1.10
CA LEU A 111 -0.08 8.21 0.40
C LEU A 111 1.08 8.75 -0.44
N PHE A 112 2.31 8.72 0.09
CA PHE A 112 3.50 9.13 -0.66
C PHE A 112 3.72 8.24 -1.89
N CYS A 113 3.64 6.92 -1.71
CA CYS A 113 3.76 5.98 -2.82
C CYS A 113 2.66 6.19 -3.87
N ALA A 114 1.42 6.42 -3.43
CA ALA A 114 0.29 6.69 -4.31
C ALA A 114 0.50 7.96 -5.15
N VAL A 115 0.90 9.08 -4.51
CA VAL A 115 1.20 10.33 -5.22
C VAL A 115 2.37 10.15 -6.20
N GLY A 116 3.44 9.47 -5.77
CA GLY A 116 4.57 9.14 -6.65
C GLY A 116 4.15 8.31 -7.86
N LEU A 117 3.30 7.29 -7.67
CA LEU A 117 2.82 6.44 -8.75
C LEU A 117 1.92 7.20 -9.73
N LEU A 118 1.07 8.11 -9.25
CA LEU A 118 0.27 8.98 -10.13
C LEU A 118 1.16 9.90 -10.96
N PHE A 119 2.23 10.44 -10.37
CA PHE A 119 3.20 11.26 -11.08
C PHE A 119 3.92 10.46 -12.18
N PHE A 120 4.37 9.25 -11.89
CA PHE A 120 4.96 8.36 -12.90
C PHE A 120 3.96 7.94 -13.99
N ALA A 121 2.72 7.65 -13.62
CA ALA A 121 1.66 7.34 -14.58
C ALA A 121 1.38 8.53 -15.51
N TRP A 122 1.45 9.77 -15.00
CA TRP A 122 1.32 10.97 -15.81
C TRP A 122 2.48 11.14 -16.79
N ILE A 123 3.73 10.92 -16.36
CA ILE A 123 4.93 10.98 -17.22
C ILE A 123 4.87 9.94 -18.34
N LEU A 124 4.45 8.72 -18.04
CA LEU A 124 4.32 7.62 -18.99
C LEU A 124 3.06 7.71 -19.88
N GLY A 125 2.39 8.87 -19.89
CA GLY A 125 1.27 9.15 -20.78
C GLY A 125 -0.03 8.41 -20.43
N GLY A 126 -0.22 7.99 -19.18
CA GLY A 126 -1.43 7.31 -18.72
C GLY A 126 -1.61 5.88 -19.26
N THR A 127 -0.54 5.27 -19.75
CA THR A 127 -0.52 3.92 -20.35
C THR A 127 -0.65 2.79 -19.32
N LEU A 128 -0.59 3.11 -18.02
CA LEU A 128 -0.65 2.15 -16.92
C LEU A 128 -2.05 2.16 -16.26
N PRO A 129 -2.95 1.20 -16.58
CA PRO A 129 -4.32 1.21 -16.07
C PRO A 129 -4.45 1.03 -14.56
N PHE A 130 -3.59 0.20 -13.98
CA PHE A 130 -3.80 -0.35 -12.66
C PHE A 130 -2.51 -0.22 -11.85
N LEU A 131 -2.57 0.58 -10.79
CA LEU A 131 -1.40 0.94 -9.98
C LEU A 131 -1.30 0.10 -8.70
N GLY A 132 -2.30 -0.74 -8.40
CA GLY A 132 -2.30 -1.64 -7.25
C GLY A 132 -1.04 -2.51 -7.13
N PRO A 133 -0.66 -3.29 -8.17
CA PRO A 133 0.58 -4.09 -8.14
C PRO A 133 1.82 -3.24 -7.90
N ALA A 134 1.92 -2.07 -8.55
CA ALA A 134 3.04 -1.16 -8.37
C ALA A 134 3.13 -0.61 -6.93
N LEU A 135 2.00 -0.36 -6.27
CA LEU A 135 1.95 0.01 -4.86
C LEU A 135 2.45 -1.13 -3.97
N THR A 136 2.02 -2.38 -4.22
CA THR A 136 2.52 -3.56 -3.49
C THR A 136 4.04 -3.68 -3.59
N PHE A 137 4.59 -3.58 -4.80
CA PHE A 137 6.04 -3.63 -5.00
C PHE A 137 6.78 -2.46 -4.35
N SER A 138 6.16 -1.27 -4.28
CA SER A 138 6.74 -0.12 -3.57
C SER A 138 6.91 -0.41 -2.08
N LEU A 139 5.86 -0.90 -1.43
CA LEU A 139 5.87 -1.23 0.01
C LEU A 139 6.83 -2.38 0.32
N LEU A 140 6.76 -3.42 -0.50
CA LEU A 140 7.64 -4.59 -0.41
C LEU A 140 9.11 -4.19 -0.56
N TYR A 141 9.42 -3.30 -1.51
CA TYR A 141 10.78 -2.79 -1.69
C TYR A 141 11.24 -2.01 -0.45
N ILE A 142 10.43 -1.11 0.08
CA ILE A 142 10.79 -0.31 1.27
C ILE A 142 11.07 -1.24 2.46
N TRP A 143 10.20 -2.23 2.69
CA TRP A 143 10.42 -3.22 3.74
C TRP A 143 11.73 -3.99 3.56
N SER A 144 12.02 -4.42 2.32
CA SER A 144 13.24 -5.17 2.01
C SER A 144 14.52 -4.39 2.30
N ARG A 145 14.50 -3.08 2.07
CA ARG A 145 15.64 -2.19 2.30
C ARG A 145 15.83 -1.82 3.76
N LYS A 146 14.73 -1.72 4.52
CA LYS A 146 14.77 -1.51 5.97
C LYS A 146 15.29 -2.74 6.72
N ASN A 147 15.08 -3.94 6.19
CA ASN A 147 15.50 -5.21 6.80
C ASN A 147 16.43 -6.05 5.90
N PRO A 148 17.58 -5.54 5.44
CA PRO A 148 18.35 -6.15 4.33
C PRO A 148 18.93 -7.53 4.67
N TYR A 149 19.23 -7.79 5.95
CA TYR A 149 19.81 -9.05 6.42
C TYR A 149 18.78 -10.08 6.87
N ARG A 150 17.48 -9.73 6.89
CA ARG A 150 16.43 -10.67 7.27
C ARG A 150 16.32 -11.77 6.21
N GLN A 151 16.32 -13.01 6.67
CA GLN A 151 16.10 -14.17 5.81
C GLN A 151 14.59 -14.36 5.61
N VAL A 152 14.20 -14.52 4.36
CA VAL A 152 12.83 -14.75 3.91
C VAL A 152 12.81 -16.06 3.14
N ASN A 153 11.93 -16.96 3.53
CA ASN A 153 11.75 -18.22 2.83
C ASN A 153 10.70 -18.01 1.72
N LEU A 154 11.13 -18.18 0.46
CA LEU A 154 10.28 -18.15 -0.71
C LEU A 154 10.20 -19.55 -1.30
N TYR A 155 9.06 -20.23 -1.11
CA TYR A 155 8.78 -21.57 -1.65
C TYR A 155 9.85 -22.63 -1.34
N GLY A 156 10.47 -22.56 -0.16
CA GLY A 156 11.53 -23.50 0.28
C GLY A 156 12.95 -22.97 0.07
N PHE A 157 13.13 -21.86 -0.64
CA PHE A 157 14.43 -21.21 -0.81
C PHE A 157 14.62 -20.07 0.17
N GLU A 158 15.72 -20.11 0.93
CA GLU A 158 16.11 -19.01 1.82
C GLU A 158 16.78 -17.89 1.03
N LEU A 159 16.13 -16.74 0.99
CA LEU A 159 16.63 -15.55 0.32
C LEU A 159 16.87 -14.44 1.34
N LYS A 160 17.83 -13.56 1.05
CA LYS A 160 17.95 -12.30 1.81
C LYS A 160 16.87 -11.34 1.35
N ALA A 161 16.28 -10.59 2.27
CA ALA A 161 15.19 -9.67 1.98
C ALA A 161 15.50 -8.70 0.84
N TRP A 162 16.73 -8.19 0.73
CA TRP A 162 17.10 -7.23 -0.32
C TRP A 162 16.98 -7.77 -1.76
N HIS A 163 17.09 -9.09 -1.96
CA HIS A 163 16.90 -9.73 -3.27
C HIS A 163 15.43 -9.95 -3.63
N LEU A 164 14.56 -9.98 -2.63
CA LEU A 164 13.16 -10.34 -2.75
C LEU A 164 12.39 -9.54 -3.81
N PRO A 165 12.47 -8.19 -3.91
CA PRO A 165 11.75 -7.45 -4.95
C PRO A 165 12.12 -7.90 -6.37
N PHE A 166 13.42 -8.14 -6.63
CA PHE A 166 13.90 -8.54 -7.95
C PHE A 166 13.48 -9.97 -8.32
N VAL A 167 13.58 -10.90 -7.36
CA VAL A 167 13.15 -12.29 -7.56
C VAL A 167 11.65 -12.36 -7.80
N LEU A 168 10.86 -11.56 -7.10
CA LEU A 168 9.41 -11.51 -7.27
C LEU A 168 9.00 -10.88 -8.60
N THR A 169 9.72 -9.86 -9.08
CA THR A 169 9.49 -9.33 -10.44
C THR A 169 9.80 -10.38 -11.51
N ALA A 170 10.90 -11.13 -11.36
CA ALA A 170 11.24 -12.22 -12.28
C ALA A 170 10.16 -13.31 -12.26
N PHE A 171 9.66 -13.68 -11.08
CA PHE A 171 8.57 -14.64 -10.94
C PHE A 171 7.25 -14.12 -11.55
N GLY A 172 6.93 -12.84 -11.37
CA GLY A 172 5.79 -12.19 -12.00
C GLY A 172 5.85 -12.24 -13.53
N MET A 173 7.04 -12.06 -14.10
CA MET A 173 7.28 -12.18 -15.54
C MET A 173 7.11 -13.63 -16.04
N LEU A 174 7.57 -14.63 -15.27
CA LEU A 174 7.36 -16.05 -15.59
C LEU A 174 5.89 -16.45 -15.59
N LEU A 175 5.07 -15.80 -14.77
CA LEU A 175 3.61 -15.97 -14.75
C LEU A 175 2.88 -15.22 -15.88
N GLY A 176 3.62 -14.58 -16.79
CA GLY A 176 3.06 -13.82 -17.92
C GLY A 176 2.65 -12.38 -17.57
N GLY A 177 3.09 -11.85 -16.42
CA GLY A 177 2.89 -10.46 -16.02
C GLY A 177 3.86 -9.49 -16.71
N SER A 178 3.47 -8.22 -16.81
CA SER A 178 4.38 -7.16 -17.28
C SER A 178 5.23 -6.63 -16.12
N PRO A 179 6.58 -6.64 -16.22
CA PRO A 179 7.46 -6.17 -15.16
C PRO A 179 7.47 -4.63 -15.03
N VAL A 180 6.84 -3.90 -15.96
CA VAL A 180 6.87 -2.43 -15.98
C VAL A 180 6.28 -1.84 -14.69
N LEU A 181 5.15 -2.38 -14.23
CA LEU A 181 4.49 -1.93 -12.99
C LEU A 181 5.36 -2.23 -11.77
N ASP A 182 5.98 -3.40 -11.73
CA ASP A 182 6.83 -3.85 -10.64
C ASP A 182 8.07 -2.95 -10.52
N ILE A 183 8.70 -2.65 -11.66
CA ILE A 183 9.86 -1.74 -11.74
C ILE A 183 9.47 -0.32 -11.33
N CYS A 184 8.32 0.20 -11.79
CA CYS A 184 7.83 1.52 -11.37
C CYS A 184 7.64 1.57 -9.85
N GLY A 185 7.10 0.50 -9.25
CA GLY A 185 6.95 0.38 -7.81
C GLY A 185 8.30 0.39 -7.08
N ILE A 186 9.26 -0.39 -7.57
CA ILE A 186 10.63 -0.43 -7.03
C ILE A 186 11.29 0.96 -7.07
N LEU A 187 11.15 1.69 -8.18
CA LEU A 187 11.70 3.04 -8.33
C LEU A 187 11.13 4.02 -7.29
N ILE A 188 9.81 4.01 -7.09
CA ILE A 188 9.16 4.91 -6.12
C ILE A 188 9.52 4.52 -4.69
N GLY A 189 9.57 3.23 -4.40
CA GLY A 189 10.09 2.74 -3.11
C GLY A 189 11.54 3.16 -2.87
N HIS A 190 12.39 3.17 -3.91
CA HIS A 190 13.77 3.63 -3.84
C HIS A 190 13.85 5.12 -3.54
N ILE A 191 13.03 5.94 -4.20
CA ILE A 191 12.94 7.38 -3.95
C ILE A 191 12.53 7.63 -2.49
N TYR A 192 11.49 6.96 -2.01
CA TYR A 192 11.05 7.12 -0.62
C TYR A 192 12.16 6.73 0.37
N HIS A 193 12.77 5.55 0.19
CA HIS A 193 13.87 5.10 1.05
C HIS A 193 15.07 6.06 1.01
N TYR A 194 15.40 6.63 -0.14
CA TYR A 194 16.49 7.61 -0.25
C TYR A 194 16.22 8.83 0.63
N PHE A 195 15.02 9.41 0.55
CA PHE A 195 14.67 10.59 1.32
C PHE A 195 14.41 10.34 2.82
N ASP A 196 13.92 9.15 3.19
CA ASP A 196 13.62 8.81 4.58
C ASP A 196 14.85 8.25 5.33
N ASP A 197 15.70 7.45 4.69
CA ASP A 197 16.87 6.85 5.36
C ASP A 197 18.19 7.54 5.03
N ILE A 198 18.46 7.82 3.76
CA ILE A 198 19.80 8.23 3.32
C ILE A 198 20.01 9.72 3.57
N VAL A 199 19.04 10.56 3.17
CA VAL A 199 19.16 12.01 3.32
C VAL A 199 19.31 12.44 4.78
N PRO A 200 18.53 11.93 5.76
CA PRO A 200 18.71 12.33 7.15
C PRO A 200 20.03 11.86 7.75
N ARG A 201 20.57 10.71 7.30
CA ARG A 201 21.89 10.21 7.75
C ARG A 201 23.05 11.05 7.23
N VAL A 202 22.95 11.57 6.00
CA VAL A 202 24.02 12.35 5.36
C VAL A 202 23.94 13.84 5.71
N TYR A 203 22.75 14.42 5.65
CA TYR A 203 22.54 15.87 5.82
C TYR A 203 22.02 16.27 7.20
N GLY A 204 21.71 15.30 8.07
CA GLY A 204 21.21 15.54 9.43
C GLY A 204 19.80 16.14 9.51
N LYS A 205 19.10 16.29 8.37
CA LYS A 205 17.77 16.91 8.29
C LYS A 205 16.75 15.94 7.68
N ARG A 206 15.60 15.79 8.36
CA ARG A 206 14.47 15.01 7.87
C ARG A 206 13.58 15.87 6.98
N TYR A 207 13.55 15.59 5.67
CA TYR A 207 12.71 16.31 4.70
C TYR A 207 11.32 15.70 4.57
N ILE A 208 11.23 14.37 4.70
CA ILE A 208 9.98 13.62 4.60
C ILE A 208 9.59 13.18 6.01
N GLY A 209 8.55 13.81 6.55
CA GLY A 209 7.99 13.50 7.87
C GLY A 209 6.47 13.45 7.78
N CYS A 210 5.88 12.53 8.53
CA CYS A 210 4.43 12.47 8.68
C CYS A 210 3.92 13.79 9.29
N PRO A 211 2.93 14.44 8.68
CA PRO A 211 2.43 15.72 9.17
C PRO A 211 1.64 15.54 10.47
N GLN A 212 1.71 16.53 11.36
CA GLN A 212 1.15 16.42 12.72
C GLN A 212 -0.37 16.14 12.74
N TRP A 213 -1.11 16.65 11.75
CA TRP A 213 -2.55 16.40 11.64
C TRP A 213 -2.88 14.91 11.45
N LEU A 214 -2.00 14.15 10.79
CA LEU A 214 -2.20 12.72 10.57
C LEU A 214 -1.97 11.94 11.87
N TYR A 215 -0.98 12.33 12.66
CA TYR A 215 -0.82 11.80 14.01
C TYR A 215 -2.06 12.08 14.86
N ASN A 216 -2.61 13.29 14.84
CA ASN A 216 -3.80 13.60 15.64
C ASN A 216 -5.00 12.70 15.30
N ILE A 217 -5.21 12.34 14.04
CA ILE A 217 -6.33 11.47 13.63
C ILE A 217 -6.15 10.04 14.15
N PHE A 218 -4.93 9.51 14.13
CA PHE A 218 -4.67 8.10 14.42
C PHE A 218 -4.19 7.84 15.86
N ASP A 219 -3.50 8.79 16.52
CA ASP A 219 -2.95 8.68 17.89
C ASP A 219 -4.02 8.89 18.98
N THR A 220 -5.12 9.59 18.67
CA THR A 220 -6.24 9.81 19.61
C THR A 220 -6.87 8.49 20.12
N ARG A 221 -6.74 7.38 19.37
CA ARG A 221 -7.29 6.07 19.76
C ARG A 221 -6.34 5.21 20.61
N THR A 222 -5.03 5.38 20.47
CA THR A 222 -4.01 4.63 21.20
C THR A 222 -3.84 5.14 22.63
N ASP A 223 -3.92 6.44 22.83
CA ASP A 223 -3.75 7.06 24.15
C ASP A 223 -4.93 6.76 25.10
N VAL A 224 -6.17 6.83 24.62
CA VAL A 224 -7.39 6.50 25.41
C VAL A 224 -7.35 5.04 25.89
N ARG A 225 -6.95 4.10 25.03
CA ARG A 225 -6.83 2.69 25.41
C ARG A 225 -5.72 2.45 26.43
N ARG A 226 -4.58 3.14 26.28
CA ARG A 226 -3.44 3.01 27.20
C ARG A 226 -3.75 3.62 28.58
N GLN A 227 -4.46 4.75 28.60
CA GLN A 227 -4.93 5.36 29.85
C GLN A 227 -5.96 4.49 30.57
N ASN A 228 -6.92 3.90 29.85
CA ASN A 228 -7.89 2.96 30.44
C ASN A 228 -7.21 1.70 30.99
N TRP A 229 -6.16 1.20 30.34
CA TRP A 229 -5.41 0.04 30.83
C TRP A 229 -4.64 0.35 32.12
N ARG A 230 -3.95 1.50 32.17
CA ARG A 230 -3.27 1.96 33.39
C ARG A 230 -4.25 2.26 34.53
N GLY A 231 -5.40 2.85 34.22
CA GLY A 231 -6.47 3.09 35.20
C GLY A 231 -7.06 1.79 35.75
N GLY A 232 -7.23 0.76 34.90
CA GLY A 232 -7.75 -0.55 35.29
C GLY A 232 -6.73 -1.46 36.00
N GLU A 233 -5.42 -1.23 35.83
CA GLU A 233 -4.37 -1.88 36.63
C GLU A 233 -4.24 -1.22 38.00
N ALA A 234 -4.29 0.12 38.08
CA ALA A 234 -4.28 0.83 39.36
C ALA A 234 -5.44 0.43 40.29
N HIS A 235 -6.59 0.06 39.71
CA HIS A 235 -7.76 -0.38 40.47
C HIS A 235 -7.74 -1.87 40.89
N ARG A 236 -6.80 -2.67 40.36
CA ARG A 236 -6.64 -4.11 40.67
C ARG A 236 -5.57 -4.39 41.72
N LEU A 237 -4.81 -3.37 42.12
CA LEU A 237 -3.74 -3.46 43.11
C LEU A 237 -4.14 -2.91 44.50
N ASN A 238 -5.40 -2.50 44.66
CA ASN A 238 -6.04 -2.11 45.92
C ASN A 238 -7.15 -3.11 46.25
#